data_AF-A0A3S3FIB9-F1
#
_entry.id   AF-A0A3S3FIB9-F1
#
_cell.length_a   1.000
_cell.length_b   1.000
_cell.length_c   1.000
_cell.angle_alpha   90.00
_cell.angle_beta   90.00
_cell.angle_gamma   90.00
#
_symmetry.space_group_name_H-M   'P 1'
#
loop_
_entity.id
_entity.type
_entity.pdbx_description
1 polymer ?
#
loop_
_entity_poly.entity_id
_entity_poly.type
_entity_poly.pdbx_seq_one_letter_code
_entity_poly.pdbx_strand_id
1 'polypeptide(L)' 'MSDGASRFECVMEPNGRWMVWDVRLDLPAQFSALALIGLCHDEAVSLCSLLNETGSETGSKEARQSRAS' A
#
# COMPACT_ATOMS: atom_id res chain seq x y z
N MET A 1 -10.39 16.68 -8.21
CA MET A 1 -10.53 15.21 -8.30
C MET A 1 -9.22 14.67 -7.78
N SER A 2 -9.19 14.16 -6.55
CA SER A 2 -7.97 13.56 -6.03
C SER A 2 -7.78 12.28 -6.82
N ASP A 3 -6.90 12.34 -7.82
CA ASP A 3 -6.40 11.18 -8.55
C ASP A 3 -5.56 10.35 -7.56
N GLY A 4 -6.27 9.69 -6.64
CA GLY A 4 -5.71 8.92 -5.55
C GLY A 4 -5.30 7.58 -6.10
N ALA A 5 -4.23 7.54 -6.90
CA ALA A 5 -3.62 6.29 -7.30
C ALA A 5 -3.29 5.52 -6.00
N SER A 6 -3.84 4.31 -5.88
CA SER A 6 -3.55 3.39 -4.78
C SER A 6 -2.03 3.23 -4.65
N ARG A 7 -1.50 3.41 -3.44
CA ARG A 7 -0.05 3.28 -3.19
C ARG A 7 0.44 1.86 -3.48
N PHE A 8 -0.41 0.88 -3.17
CA PHE A 8 -0.08 -0.52 -3.30
C PHE A 8 -0.84 -1.14 -4.46
N GLU A 9 -0.15 -1.99 -5.22
CA GLU A 9 -0.72 -2.71 -6.36
C GLU A 9 -0.39 -4.21 -6.29
N CYS A 10 -1.27 -5.05 -6.84
CA CYS A 10 -1.00 -6.47 -6.98
C CYS A 10 -0.25 -6.73 -8.28
N VAL A 11 0.90 -7.40 -8.20
CA VAL A 11 1.71 -7.75 -9.37
C VAL A 11 1.94 -9.25 -9.41
N MET A 12 1.81 -9.86 -10.58
CA MET A 12 2.11 -11.28 -10.78
C MET A 12 3.62 -11.47 -10.95
N GLU A 13 4.19 -12.38 -10.18
CA GLU A 13 5.58 -12.79 -10.29
C GLU A 13 5.78 -13.78 -11.46
N PRO A 14 7.02 -13.90 -12.01
CA PRO A 14 7.30 -14.82 -13.12
C PRO A 14 7.02 -16.31 -12.80
N ASN A 15 6.97 -16.66 -11.52
CA ASN A 15 6.68 -18.02 -11.05
C ASN A 15 5.17 -18.31 -10.97
N GLY A 16 4.30 -17.37 -11.38
CA GLY A 16 2.85 -17.48 -11.33
C GLY A 16 2.22 -17.19 -9.95
N ARG A 17 3.03 -16.79 -8.97
CA ARG A 17 2.58 -16.28 -7.67
C ARG A 17 2.35 -14.77 -7.76
N TRP A 18 1.91 -14.19 -6.66
CA TRP A 18 1.57 -12.78 -6.58
C TRP A 18 2.37 -12.09 -5.48
N MET A 19 2.62 -10.80 -5.69
CA MET A 19 3.19 -9.91 -4.69
C MET A 19 2.35 -8.64 -4.57
N VAL A 20 2.53 -7.94 -3.44
CA VAL A 20 2.07 -6.56 -3.28
C VAL A 20 3.26 -5.63 -3.51
N TRP A 21 3.12 -4.70 -4.45
CA TRP A 21 4.15 -3.71 -4.80
C TRP A 21 3.82 -2.36 -4.20
N ASP A 22 4.80 -1.68 -3.60
CA ASP A 22 4.66 -0.31 -3.12
C ASP A 22 5.16 0.66 -4.20
N VAL A 23 4.23 1.24 -4.95
CA VAL A 23 4.51 2.15 -6.08
C VAL A 23 5.30 3.38 -5.63
N ARG A 24 5.16 3.80 -4.36
CA ARG A 24 5.89 4.97 -3.85
C ARG A 24 7.35 4.67 -3.55
N LEU A 25 7.64 3.46 -3.06
CA LEU A 25 9.00 3.06 -2.68
C LEU A 25 9.71 2.28 -3.80
N ASP A 26 8.98 1.89 -4.84
CA ASP A 26 9.45 1.08 -5.97
C ASP A 26 10.09 -0.24 -5.49
N LEU A 27 9.44 -0.88 -4.52
CA LEU A 27 9.90 -2.10 -3.87
C LEU A 27 8.70 -2.99 -3.48
N PRO A 28 8.92 -4.30 -3.23
CA PRO A 28 7.89 -5.14 -2.63
C PRO A 28 7.41 -4.54 -1.31
N ALA A 29 6.09 -4.47 -1.13
CA ALA A 29 5.50 -4.01 0.11
C ALA A 29 5.94 -4.92 1.26
N GLN A 30 6.19 -4.32 2.42
CA GLN A 30 6.65 -5.03 3.60
C GLN A 30 5.58 -4.97 4.68
N PHE A 31 5.38 -6.09 5.37
CA PHE A 31 4.62 -6.16 6.60
C PHE A 31 5.55 -6.60 7.73
N SER A 32 5.80 -5.71 8.69
CA SER A 32 6.88 -5.88 9.68
C SER A 32 8.23 -6.09 8.95
N ALA A 33 8.91 -7.21 9.16
CA ALA A 33 10.18 -7.55 8.51
C ALA A 33 10.03 -8.46 7.27
N LEU A 34 8.80 -8.77 6.84
CA LEU A 34 8.55 -9.71 5.74
C LEU A 34 8.06 -9.00 4.49
N ALA A 35 8.67 -9.32 3.34
CA ALA A 35 8.17 -8.90 2.05
C ALA A 35 6.92 -9.69 1.65
N LEU A 36 5.91 -9.00 1.13
CA LEU A 36 4.65 -9.59 0.67
C LEU A 36 4.78 -10.14 -0.75
N ILE A 37 5.53 -11.24 -0.87
CA ILE A 37 5.85 -11.94 -2.12
C ILE A 37 5.43 -13.41 -2.03
N GLY A 38 5.34 -14.10 -3.17
CA GLY A 38 5.08 -15.53 -3.25
C GLY A 38 3.65 -15.92 -2.84
N LEU A 39 2.74 -14.96 -2.81
CA LEU A 39 1.36 -15.09 -2.34
C LEU A 39 0.49 -15.78 -3.38
N CYS A 40 -0.61 -16.38 -2.93
CA CYS A 40 -1.74 -16.67 -3.80
C CYS A 40 -2.43 -15.37 -4.23
N HIS A 41 -3.19 -15.43 -5.32
CA HIS A 41 -3.94 -14.28 -5.82
C HIS A 41 -4.86 -13.65 -4.75
N ASP A 42 -5.62 -14.49 -4.04
CA ASP A 42 -6.57 -14.05 -3.01
C ASP A 42 -5.89 -13.34 -1.83
N GLU A 43 -4.73 -13.85 -1.40
CA GLU A 43 -3.91 -13.26 -0.35
C GLU A 43 -3.37 -11.90 -0.78
N ALA A 44 -2.82 -11.80 -2.00
CA ALA A 44 -2.31 -10.55 -2.53
C ALA A 44 -3.39 -9.47 -2.64
N VAL A 45 -4.57 -9.82 -3.16
CA VAL A 45 -5.73 -8.89 -3.25
C VAL A 45 -6.17 -8.42 -1.86
N SER A 46 -6.32 -9.34 -0.92
CA SER A 46 -6.76 -9.01 0.44
C SER A 46 -5.77 -8.08 1.16
N LEU A 47 -4.48 -8.37 1.09
CA LEU A 47 -3.42 -7.55 1.69
C LEU A 47 -3.27 -6.19 0.99
N CYS A 48 -3.37 -6.16 -0.34
CA CYS A 48 -3.32 -4.93 -1.11
C CYS A 48 -4.47 -3.98 -0.77
N SER A 49 -5.70 -4.50 -0.65
CA SER A 49 -6.86 -3.71 -0.20
C SER A 49 -6.59 -3.13 1.19
N LEU A 50 -6.22 -3.98 2.15
CA LEU A 50 -5.98 -3.60 3.54
C LEU A 50 -4.95 -2.46 3.66
N LEU A 51 -3.83 -2.57 2.92
CA LEU A 51 -2.77 -1.58 2.95
C LEU A 51 -3.19 -0.24 2.33
N ASN A 52 -3.97 -0.28 1.25
CA ASN A 52 -4.51 0.93 0.63
C ASN A 52 -5.60 1.60 1.50
N GLU A 53 -6.40 0.82 2.21
CA GLU A 53 -7.39 1.32 3.18
C GLU A 53 -6.69 2.01 4.36
N THR A 54 -5.69 1.36 4.95
CA THR A 54 -4.93 1.91 6.10
C THR A 54 -4.14 3.18 5.72
N GLY A 55 -3.60 3.23 4.51
CA GLY A 55 -2.88 4.39 3.99
C GLY A 55 -3.77 5.60 3.65
N SER A 56 -5.08 5.38 3.51
CA SER A 56 -6.07 6.42 3.18
C SER A 56 -6.47 7.26 4.42
N GLU A 57 -6.44 6.67 5.62
CA GLU A 57 -6.90 7.33 6.85
C GLU A 57 -5.91 8.36 7.43
N THR A 58 -4.66 8.38 6.99
CA THR A 58 -3.64 9.32 7.52
C THR A 58 -3.71 10.73 6.89
N GLY A 59 -4.63 10.99 5.95
CA GLY A 59 -4.77 12.28 5.28
C GLY A 59 -5.62 13.34 6.01
N SER A 60 -6.24 13.03 7.16
CA SER A 60 -7.30 13.90 7.73
C SER A 60 -6.99 14.62 9.04
N LYS A 61 -5.80 14.50 9.66
CA LYS A 61 -5.57 15.11 10.99
C LYS A 61 -4.20 15.74 11.26
N GLU A 62 -3.55 16.40 10.30
CA GLU A 62 -2.46 17.35 10.64
C GLU A 62 -2.48 18.57 9.70
N ALA A 63 -3.52 19.41 9.81
CA ALA A 63 -3.50 20.75 9.21
C ALA A 63 -4.46 21.68 9.97
N ARG A 64 -4.16 21.98 11.24
CA ARG A 64 -4.67 23.17 11.96
C ARG A 64 -4.07 23.29 13.37
N GLN A 65 -2.75 23.22 13.52
CA GLN A 65 -2.10 23.89 14.65
C GLN A 65 -0.86 24.64 14.14
N SER A 66 -0.67 25.83 14.71
CA SER A 66 0.40 26.79 14.45
C SER A 66 0.15 27.80 13.32
N ARG A 67 -0.67 28.80 13.61
CA ARG A 67 -0.18 30.18 13.46
C ARG A 67 -0.51 30.99 14.71
N ALA A 68 0.54 31.22 15.49
CA ALA A 68 0.56 32.17 16.59
C ALA A 68 0.55 33.61 16.05
N SER A 69 -0.20 34.48 16.74
CA SER A 69 0.24 35.77 17.32
C SER A 69 -0.97 36.61 17.70
#